data_AF-A0A2E7ENP4-F1
#
_entry.id   AF-A0A2E7ENP4-F1
#
_cell.length_a   1.000
_cell.length_b   1.000
_cell.length_c   1.000
_cell.angle_alpha   90.00
_cell.angle_beta   90.00
_cell.angle_gamma   90.00
#
_symmetry.space_group_name_H-M   'P 1'
#
loop_
_entity.id
_entity.type
_entity.pdbx_description
1 polymer ?
#
loop_
_entity_poly.entity_id
_entity_poly.type
_entity_poly.pdbx_seq_one_letter_code
_entity_poly.pdbx_strand_id
1 'polypeptide(L)'
;MKLSVPLITKGDDPPLFIVPSAATTSLSLTLLARSITPSRPIYSFVFPELEDKQVMPQNVEEMGARFVSELKSIRPEGPYFLAGHCFGATPAVEIVRQLEAAGDTVALLVLIESFAVGIAETPGTGSPTDETNEVHAVEFEAAIHEQISQMGAKLGMLPVEVREHFVNVTTHHVEMAFSYLAKPISAPILQVRTTQHPESIFRNWRNLTTRGYIERIIPGTTDSILQAPDVTALASEIGDVLERFS
;
A
#
# COMPACT_ATOMS: atom_id res chain seq x y z
N MET A 1 -17.07 -8.46 -11.01
CA MET A 1 -16.65 -7.08 -11.34
C MET A 1 -15.14 -7.09 -11.50
N LYS A 2 -14.59 -6.35 -12.46
CA LYS A 2 -13.14 -6.26 -12.63
C LYS A 2 -12.57 -5.31 -11.57
N LEU A 3 -11.59 -5.76 -10.80
CA LEU A 3 -11.00 -4.99 -9.69
C LEU A 3 -9.61 -4.45 -9.98
N SER A 4 -9.18 -4.46 -11.25
CA SER A 4 -7.91 -3.90 -11.68
C SER A 4 -7.99 -3.18 -13.03
N VAL A 5 -7.06 -2.26 -13.24
CA VAL A 5 -6.82 -1.59 -14.52
C VAL A 5 -5.34 -1.66 -14.90
N PRO A 6 -5.00 -1.96 -16.16
CA PRO A 6 -3.61 -1.89 -16.62
C PRO A 6 -3.19 -0.42 -16.74
N LEU A 7 -2.07 -0.06 -16.10
CA LEU A 7 -1.40 1.22 -16.27
C LEU A 7 -0.31 1.15 -17.35
N ILE A 8 0.41 0.02 -17.38
CA ILE A 8 1.41 -0.31 -18.40
C ILE A 8 1.14 -1.74 -18.86
N THR A 9 1.10 -1.95 -20.18
CA THR A 9 0.87 -3.26 -20.79
C THR A 9 2.10 -3.83 -21.50
N LYS A 10 3.22 -3.08 -21.53
CA LYS A 10 4.46 -3.44 -22.21
C LYS A 10 5.45 -4.09 -21.23
N GLY A 11 6.36 -4.90 -21.77
CA GLY A 11 7.40 -5.62 -21.03
C GLY A 11 7.04 -7.09 -20.84
N ASP A 12 8.06 -7.92 -20.72
CA ASP A 12 7.92 -9.39 -20.62
C ASP A 12 8.11 -9.93 -19.19
N ASP A 13 8.57 -9.07 -18.27
CA ASP A 13 8.71 -9.39 -16.86
C ASP A 13 7.35 -9.65 -16.18
N PRO A 14 7.31 -10.40 -15.07
CA PRO A 14 6.10 -10.56 -14.27
C PRO A 14 5.47 -9.21 -13.86
N PRO A 15 4.13 -9.06 -13.91
CA PRO A 15 3.48 -7.80 -13.60
C PRO A 15 3.69 -7.34 -12.16
N LEU A 16 3.78 -6.02 -11.98
CA LEU A 16 3.66 -5.37 -10.67
C LEU A 16 2.20 -4.97 -10.43
N PHE A 17 1.61 -5.44 -9.34
CA PHE A 17 0.25 -5.06 -8.91
C PHE A 17 0.34 -4.03 -7.78
N ILE A 18 -0.29 -2.87 -7.97
CA ILE A 18 -0.24 -1.75 -7.02
C ILE A 18 -1.62 -1.51 -6.41
N VAL A 19 -1.72 -1.56 -5.09
CA VAL A 19 -2.90 -1.09 -4.36
C VAL A 19 -2.75 0.42 -4.12
N PRO A 20 -3.71 1.25 -4.58
CA PRO A 20 -3.65 2.70 -4.38
C PRO A 20 -3.92 3.10 -2.92
N SER A 21 -3.67 4.38 -2.60
CA SER A 21 -3.98 4.95 -1.28
C SER A 21 -5.49 5.11 -1.06
N ALA A 22 -5.90 5.31 0.19
CA ALA A 22 -7.29 5.39 0.63
C ALA A 22 -8.06 6.39 -0.24
N ALA A 23 -9.20 5.94 -0.75
CA ALA A 23 -10.05 6.68 -1.68
C ALA A 23 -9.32 7.34 -2.87
N THR A 24 -8.16 6.86 -3.30
CA THR A 24 -7.52 7.35 -4.53
C THR A 24 -7.85 6.44 -5.71
N THR A 25 -7.80 7.00 -6.92
CA THR A 25 -8.01 6.25 -8.16
C THR A 25 -6.68 5.82 -8.75
N SER A 26 -6.70 4.83 -9.64
CA SER A 26 -5.52 4.36 -10.39
C SER A 26 -4.81 5.46 -11.19
N LEU A 27 -5.48 6.58 -11.46
CA LEU A 27 -4.88 7.72 -12.14
C LEU A 27 -3.69 8.31 -11.36
N SER A 28 -3.76 8.33 -10.02
CA SER A 28 -2.67 8.85 -9.17
C SER A 28 -1.36 8.07 -9.35
N LEU A 29 -1.43 6.80 -9.75
CA LEU A 29 -0.29 5.91 -9.94
C LEU A 29 0.28 5.95 -11.36
N THR A 30 -0.37 6.66 -12.30
CA THR A 30 0.02 6.64 -13.72
C THR A 30 1.44 7.17 -13.93
N LEU A 31 1.81 8.25 -13.24
CA LEU A 31 3.14 8.83 -13.38
C LEU A 31 4.22 7.90 -12.81
N LEU A 32 3.97 7.29 -11.65
CA LEU A 32 4.85 6.28 -11.07
C LEU A 32 5.04 5.09 -12.03
N ALA A 33 3.94 4.51 -12.51
CA ALA A 33 3.97 3.34 -13.38
C ALA A 33 4.78 3.60 -14.68
N ARG A 34 4.68 4.80 -15.25
CA ARG A 34 5.44 5.19 -16.44
C ARG A 34 6.92 5.46 -16.19
N SER A 35 7.29 5.77 -14.95
CA SER A 35 8.66 6.14 -14.58
C SER A 35 9.51 4.95 -14.14
N ILE A 36 8.89 3.82 -13.77
CA ILE A 36 9.62 2.61 -13.35
C ILE A 36 10.33 1.99 -14.56
N THR A 37 11.64 1.77 -14.42
CA THR A 37 12.49 1.09 -15.39
C THR A 37 13.21 -0.09 -14.71
N PRO A 38 13.41 -1.23 -15.41
CA PRO A 38 12.96 -1.56 -16.75
C PRO A 38 11.44 -1.66 -16.83
N SER A 39 10.89 -1.43 -18.03
CA SER A 39 9.44 -1.47 -18.23
C SER A 39 8.92 -2.89 -18.05
N ARG A 40 7.88 -3.05 -17.23
CA ARG A 40 7.11 -4.29 -17.06
C ARG A 40 5.62 -4.00 -17.06
N PRO A 41 4.74 -5.00 -17.21
CA PRO A 41 3.32 -4.79 -17.03
C PRO A 41 3.03 -4.29 -15.60
N ILE A 42 2.18 -3.26 -15.48
CA ILE A 42 1.81 -2.69 -14.18
C ILE A 42 0.30 -2.55 -14.14
N TYR A 43 -0.31 -3.09 -13.09
CA TYR A 43 -1.74 -3.02 -12.82
C TYR A 43 -1.97 -2.24 -11.54
N SER A 44 -3.01 -1.42 -11.52
CA SER A 44 -3.53 -0.84 -10.28
C SER A 44 -4.84 -1.51 -9.93
N PHE A 45 -5.00 -1.88 -8.66
CA PHE A 45 -6.31 -2.25 -8.14
C PHE A 45 -7.23 -1.03 -8.09
N VAL A 46 -8.54 -1.27 -8.16
CA VAL A 46 -9.57 -0.25 -7.99
C VAL A 46 -10.43 -0.54 -6.78
N PHE A 47 -10.92 0.51 -6.14
CA PHE A 47 -11.88 0.43 -5.04
C PHE A 47 -13.31 0.57 -5.59
N PRO A 48 -14.02 -0.54 -5.82
CA PRO A 48 -15.38 -0.51 -6.37
C PRO A 48 -16.36 0.32 -5.51
N GLU A 49 -16.09 0.40 -4.21
CA GLU A 49 -16.85 1.19 -3.24
C GLU A 49 -16.79 2.70 -3.47
N LEU A 50 -15.84 3.21 -4.26
CA LEU A 50 -15.83 4.61 -4.69
C LEU A 50 -17.00 4.94 -5.63
N GLU A 51 -17.48 3.96 -6.38
CA GLU A 51 -18.62 4.11 -7.29
C GLU A 51 -19.93 3.59 -6.65
N ASP A 52 -19.86 2.48 -5.92
CA ASP A 52 -21.03 1.85 -5.29
C ASP A 52 -20.81 1.56 -3.81
N LYS A 53 -21.43 2.36 -2.93
CA LYS A 53 -21.36 2.18 -1.47
C LYS A 53 -21.84 0.81 -0.97
N GLN A 54 -22.62 0.05 -1.74
CA GLN A 54 -23.12 -1.27 -1.33
C GLN A 54 -22.04 -2.36 -1.34
N VAL A 55 -20.90 -2.10 -1.97
CA VAL A 55 -19.81 -3.10 -2.10
C VAL A 55 -18.66 -2.85 -1.13
N MET A 56 -18.85 -2.00 -0.12
CA MET A 56 -17.85 -1.74 0.91
C MET A 56 -17.37 -3.06 1.55
N PRO A 57 -16.06 -3.33 1.60
CA PRO A 57 -15.54 -4.53 2.26
C PRO A 57 -15.69 -4.41 3.77
N GLN A 58 -15.92 -5.53 4.48
CA GLN A 58 -16.10 -5.52 5.93
C GLN A 58 -14.76 -5.38 6.68
N ASN A 59 -13.67 -5.87 6.11
CA ASN A 59 -12.33 -5.87 6.68
C ASN A 59 -11.26 -6.02 5.60
N VAL A 60 -10.00 -5.91 6.02
CA VAL A 60 -8.82 -6.02 5.14
C VAL A 60 -8.71 -7.42 4.54
N GLU A 61 -9.05 -8.47 5.28
CA GLU A 61 -9.02 -9.86 4.83
C GLU A 61 -9.98 -10.11 3.65
N GLU A 62 -11.20 -9.56 3.73
CA GLU A 62 -12.17 -9.63 2.65
C GLU A 62 -11.69 -8.84 1.42
N MET A 63 -11.17 -7.62 1.62
CA MET A 63 -10.58 -6.83 0.54
C MET A 63 -9.42 -7.58 -0.13
N GLY A 64 -8.51 -8.15 0.66
CA GLY A 64 -7.40 -8.97 0.21
C GLY A 64 -7.84 -10.17 -0.61
N ALA A 65 -8.90 -10.88 -0.17
CA ALA A 65 -9.42 -12.04 -0.90
C ALA A 65 -9.99 -11.65 -2.28
N ARG A 66 -10.71 -10.53 -2.35
CA ARG A 66 -11.21 -9.97 -3.62
C ARG A 66 -10.05 -9.63 -4.57
N PHE A 67 -9.00 -9.00 -4.05
CA PHE A 67 -7.81 -8.66 -4.83
C PHE A 67 -6.96 -9.87 -5.23
N VAL A 68 -6.81 -10.88 -4.38
CA VAL A 68 -6.16 -12.16 -4.74
C VAL A 68 -6.90 -12.83 -5.90
N SER A 69 -8.24 -12.86 -5.87
CA SER A 69 -9.04 -13.42 -6.97
C SER A 69 -8.82 -12.68 -8.29
N GLU A 70 -8.83 -11.34 -8.27
CA GLU A 70 -8.57 -10.52 -9.46
C GLU A 70 -7.15 -10.74 -9.98
N LEU A 71 -6.16 -10.69 -9.09
CA LEU A 71 -4.75 -10.88 -9.41
C LEU A 71 -4.51 -12.26 -10.05
N LYS A 72 -5.07 -13.33 -9.48
CA LYS A 72 -4.95 -14.69 -10.02
C LYS A 72 -5.66 -14.88 -11.36
N SER A 73 -6.69 -14.09 -11.65
CA SER A 73 -7.32 -14.11 -12.98
C SER A 73 -6.41 -13.56 -14.08
N ILE A 74 -5.46 -12.69 -13.72
CA ILE A 74 -4.48 -12.09 -14.64
C ILE A 74 -3.20 -12.91 -14.67
N ARG A 75 -2.73 -13.35 -13.51
CA ARG A 75 -1.53 -14.18 -13.34
C ARG A 75 -1.86 -15.36 -12.42
N PRO A 76 -2.16 -16.55 -12.97
CA PRO A 76 -2.57 -17.70 -12.16
C PRO A 76 -1.50 -18.24 -11.21
N GLU A 77 -0.22 -18.07 -11.56
CA GLU A 77 0.93 -18.61 -10.82
C GLU A 77 2.00 -17.54 -10.58
N GLY A 78 2.66 -17.61 -9.43
CA GLY A 78 3.77 -16.71 -9.06
C GLY A 78 5.02 -16.81 -9.96
N PRO A 79 6.12 -16.14 -9.58
CA PRO A 79 6.22 -15.23 -8.45
C PRO A 79 5.38 -13.96 -8.65
N TYR A 80 4.83 -13.43 -7.57
CA TYR A 80 4.07 -12.17 -7.58
C TYR A 80 4.92 -10.99 -7.13
N PHE A 81 4.64 -9.81 -7.69
CA PHE A 81 5.21 -8.53 -7.30
C PHE A 81 4.08 -7.61 -6.90
N LEU A 82 4.12 -7.11 -5.67
CA LEU A 82 3.06 -6.30 -5.09
C LEU A 82 3.63 -4.96 -4.62
N ALA A 83 2.83 -3.92 -4.71
CA ALA A 83 3.10 -2.64 -4.07
C ALA A 83 1.84 -2.11 -3.41
N GLY A 84 2.00 -1.35 -2.33
CA GLY A 84 0.92 -0.62 -1.69
C GLY A 84 1.35 0.80 -1.37
N HIS A 85 0.54 1.77 -1.79
CA HIS A 85 0.77 3.19 -1.49
C HIS A 85 -0.09 3.62 -0.30
N CYS A 86 0.56 4.15 0.75
CA CYS A 86 -0.09 4.59 1.98
C CYS A 86 -1.05 3.49 2.49
N PHE A 87 -2.35 3.77 2.68
CA PHE A 87 -3.36 2.75 3.05
C PHE A 87 -3.23 1.43 2.26
N GLY A 88 -2.94 1.49 0.96
CA GLY A 88 -2.83 0.32 0.09
C GLY A 88 -1.77 -0.70 0.53
N ALA A 89 -0.81 -0.32 1.37
CA ALA A 89 0.14 -1.26 1.99
C ALA A 89 -0.54 -2.33 2.83
N THR A 90 -1.57 -1.96 3.59
CA THR A 90 -2.29 -2.86 4.48
C THR A 90 -2.96 -4.03 3.75
N PRO A 91 -3.85 -3.80 2.76
CA PRO A 91 -4.38 -4.87 1.93
C PRO A 91 -3.29 -5.53 1.08
N ALA A 92 -2.23 -4.84 0.65
CA ALA A 92 -1.13 -5.49 -0.06
C ALA A 92 -0.44 -6.56 0.79
N VAL A 93 -0.20 -6.31 2.08
CA VAL A 93 0.35 -7.29 3.02
C VAL A 93 -0.60 -8.46 3.22
N GLU A 94 -1.90 -8.21 3.31
CA GLU A 94 -2.88 -9.29 3.41
C GLU A 94 -2.96 -10.14 2.13
N ILE A 95 -2.85 -9.52 0.94
CA ILE A 95 -2.72 -10.25 -0.34
C ILE A 95 -1.50 -11.17 -0.27
N VAL A 96 -0.33 -10.67 0.16
CA VAL A 96 0.88 -11.49 0.31
C VAL A 96 0.62 -12.67 1.23
N ARG A 97 0.06 -12.41 2.41
CA ARG A 97 -0.22 -13.45 3.41
C ARG A 97 -1.17 -14.52 2.88
N GLN A 98 -2.22 -14.14 2.14
CA GLN A 98 -3.15 -15.08 1.53
C GLN A 98 -2.51 -15.91 0.41
N LEU A 99 -1.67 -15.29 -0.43
CA LEU A 99 -0.92 -15.99 -1.48
C LEU A 99 0.06 -17.01 -0.88
N GLU A 100 0.84 -16.62 0.12
CA GLU A 100 1.78 -17.52 0.80
C GLU A 100 1.06 -18.67 1.52
N ALA A 101 -0.07 -18.39 2.17
CA ALA A 101 -0.90 -19.43 2.79
C ALA A 101 -1.47 -20.43 1.76
N ALA A 102 -1.63 -20.01 0.50
CA ALA A 102 -2.02 -20.87 -0.62
C ALA A 102 -0.84 -21.59 -1.29
N GLY A 103 0.39 -21.41 -0.79
CA GLY A 103 1.61 -22.02 -1.33
C GLY A 103 2.26 -21.25 -2.48
N ASP A 104 1.75 -20.06 -2.81
CA ASP A 104 2.35 -19.20 -3.83
C ASP A 104 3.58 -18.45 -3.31
N THR A 105 4.46 -18.07 -4.23
CA THR A 105 5.61 -17.21 -3.93
C THR A 105 5.32 -15.75 -4.27
N VAL A 106 5.57 -14.86 -3.33
CA VAL A 106 5.70 -13.42 -3.59
C VAL A 106 7.18 -13.05 -3.59
N ALA A 107 7.68 -12.54 -4.72
CA ALA A 107 9.08 -12.19 -4.89
C ALA A 107 9.45 -10.86 -4.25
N LEU A 108 8.52 -9.90 -4.20
CA LEU A 108 8.73 -8.59 -3.61
C LEU A 108 7.40 -7.94 -3.20
N LEU A 109 7.40 -7.33 -2.03
CA LEU A 109 6.39 -6.38 -1.59
C LEU A 109 7.02 -4.99 -1.43
N VAL A 110 6.50 -3.99 -2.14
CA VAL A 110 6.92 -2.60 -2.02
C VAL A 110 5.91 -1.82 -1.18
N LEU A 111 6.38 -1.14 -0.15
CA LEU A 111 5.59 -0.27 0.72
C LEU A 111 5.99 1.18 0.45
N ILE A 112 5.06 1.97 -0.07
CA ILE A 112 5.31 3.34 -0.51
C ILE A 112 4.63 4.28 0.48
N GLU A 113 5.44 5.02 1.25
CA GLU A 113 4.96 6.02 2.20
C GLU A 113 3.81 5.53 3.08
N SER A 114 4.00 4.34 3.67
CA SER A 114 3.00 3.71 4.53
C SER A 114 3.57 3.35 5.89
N PHE A 115 2.84 3.69 6.93
CA PHE A 115 3.00 3.21 8.30
C PHE A 115 2.23 1.90 8.52
N ALA A 116 2.60 1.10 9.52
CA ALA A 116 1.87 -0.11 9.94
C ALA A 116 1.29 0.12 11.32
N VAL A 117 -0.02 -0.09 11.49
CA VAL A 117 -0.72 0.27 12.72
C VAL A 117 -0.68 -0.82 13.79
N GLY A 118 -0.64 -2.10 13.40
CA GLY A 118 -0.55 -3.21 14.34
C GLY A 118 0.02 -4.48 13.72
N ILE A 119 0.85 -5.19 14.49
CA ILE A 119 1.38 -6.51 14.15
C ILE A 119 0.79 -7.50 15.17
N ALA A 120 0.23 -8.61 14.70
CA ALA A 120 -0.20 -9.68 15.59
C ALA A 120 1.04 -10.27 16.31
N GLU A 121 0.99 -10.37 17.64
CA GLU A 121 2.12 -10.87 18.43
C GLU A 121 2.61 -12.24 17.91
N THR A 122 3.90 -12.37 17.68
CA THR A 122 4.57 -13.66 17.60
C THR A 122 4.75 -14.22 19.02
N PRO A 123 4.33 -15.47 19.32
CA PRO A 123 4.63 -16.08 20.61
C PRO A 123 6.15 -16.11 20.84
N GLY A 124 6.65 -15.37 21.82
CA GLY A 124 8.05 -15.42 22.27
C GLY A 124 8.93 -14.20 21.96
N THR A 125 8.44 -13.18 21.26
CA THR A 125 9.14 -11.88 21.13
C THR A 125 8.53 -10.90 22.13
N GLY A 126 9.29 -10.48 23.14
CA GLY A 126 8.81 -9.60 24.21
C GLY A 126 8.12 -8.34 23.69
N SER A 127 7.07 -7.92 24.40
CA SER A 127 6.30 -6.71 24.14
C SER A 127 7.21 -5.48 23.95
N PRO A 128 6.99 -4.64 22.92
CA PRO A 128 7.53 -3.29 22.92
C PRO A 128 6.88 -2.53 24.08
N THR A 129 7.67 -2.22 25.11
CA THR A 129 7.25 -1.54 26.33
C THR A 129 6.34 -0.32 26.07
N ASP A 130 5.25 -0.23 26.83
CA ASP A 130 4.07 0.64 26.69
C ASP A 130 4.38 2.11 26.33
N GLU A 131 5.44 2.73 26.85
CA GLU A 131 5.74 4.14 26.58
C GLU A 131 6.12 4.43 25.12
N THR A 132 6.77 3.48 24.42
CA THR A 132 7.15 3.70 23.02
C THR A 132 5.95 3.55 22.09
N ASN A 133 4.99 2.69 22.42
CA ASN A 133 3.78 2.51 21.60
C ASN A 133 2.84 3.71 21.74
N GLU A 134 2.76 4.32 22.94
CA GLU A 134 1.96 5.53 23.17
C GLU A 134 2.47 6.75 22.39
N VAL A 135 3.79 7.02 22.40
CA VAL A 135 4.36 8.13 21.62
C VAL A 135 4.14 7.95 20.11
N HIS A 136 4.27 6.71 19.61
CA HIS A 136 3.99 6.42 18.20
C HIS A 136 2.51 6.54 17.86
N ALA A 137 1.61 6.15 18.76
CA ALA A 137 0.17 6.33 18.55
C ALA A 137 -0.19 7.82 18.44
N VAL A 138 0.42 8.70 19.24
CA VAL A 138 0.18 10.15 19.19
C VAL A 138 0.74 10.78 17.91
N GLU A 139 1.99 10.46 17.53
CA GLU A 139 2.57 10.93 16.25
C GLU A 139 1.72 10.47 15.06
N PHE A 140 1.19 9.25 15.17
CA PHE A 140 0.39 8.63 14.15
C PHE A 140 -1.02 9.26 14.01
N GLU A 141 -1.72 9.47 15.12
CA GLU A 141 -2.99 10.20 15.15
C GLU A 141 -2.85 11.62 14.58
N ALA A 142 -1.75 12.31 14.91
CA ALA A 142 -1.47 13.64 14.37
C ALA A 142 -1.31 13.63 12.84
N ALA A 143 -0.56 12.67 12.29
CA ALA A 143 -0.39 12.52 10.84
C ALA A 143 -1.72 12.25 10.11
N ILE A 144 -2.62 11.48 10.73
CA ILE A 144 -3.95 11.20 10.17
C ILE A 144 -4.85 12.42 10.20
N HIS A 145 -4.90 13.13 11.33
CA HIS A 145 -5.67 14.37 11.44
C HIS A 145 -5.22 15.40 10.41
N GLU A 146 -3.91 15.51 10.17
CA GLU A 146 -3.36 16.35 9.13
C GLU A 146 -3.85 15.93 7.73
N GLN A 147 -3.78 14.63 7.40
CA GLN A 147 -4.25 14.13 6.10
C GLN A 147 -5.76 14.34 5.89
N ILE A 148 -6.59 14.05 6.89
CA ILE A 148 -8.04 14.26 6.82
C ILE A 148 -8.35 15.74 6.57
N SER A 149 -7.65 16.65 7.27
CA SER A 149 -7.80 18.09 7.11
C SER A 149 -7.41 18.56 5.70
N GLN A 150 -6.25 18.13 5.20
CA GLN A 150 -5.77 18.46 3.86
C GLN A 150 -6.71 17.94 2.76
N MET A 151 -7.29 16.75 2.95
CA MET A 151 -8.25 16.17 2.02
C MET A 151 -9.56 16.97 1.96
N GLY A 152 -10.07 17.45 3.09
CA GLY A 152 -11.27 18.30 3.14
C GLY A 152 -11.12 19.57 2.30
N ALA A 153 -9.95 20.19 2.30
CA ALA A 153 -9.66 21.37 1.49
C ALA A 153 -9.65 21.07 -0.02
N LYS A 154 -9.10 19.92 -0.44
CA LYS A 154 -9.00 19.49 -1.85
C LYS A 154 -10.36 19.10 -2.46
N LEU A 155 -11.30 18.61 -1.66
CA LEU A 155 -12.62 18.14 -2.11
C LEU A 155 -13.69 19.25 -2.19
N GLY A 156 -13.38 20.49 -1.79
CA GLY A 156 -14.35 21.59 -1.69
C GLY A 156 -15.04 21.99 -3.00
N MET A 157 -14.52 21.54 -4.16
CA MET A 157 -15.12 21.79 -5.48
C MET A 157 -16.14 20.73 -5.93
N LEU A 158 -16.28 19.61 -5.20
CA LEU A 158 -17.19 18.53 -5.55
C LEU A 158 -18.60 18.76 -4.97
N PRO A 159 -19.65 18.18 -5.60
CA PRO A 159 -20.97 18.12 -5.01
C PRO A 159 -20.93 17.52 -3.60
N VAL A 160 -21.79 18.01 -2.69
CA VAL A 160 -21.81 17.60 -1.28
C VAL A 160 -21.91 16.09 -1.13
N GLU A 161 -22.82 15.46 -1.86
CA GLU A 161 -23.06 14.01 -1.83
C GLU A 161 -21.84 13.19 -2.26
N VAL A 162 -21.13 13.66 -3.30
CA VAL A 162 -19.90 13.02 -3.80
C VAL A 162 -18.80 13.16 -2.76
N ARG A 163 -18.65 14.35 -2.16
CA ARG A 163 -17.67 14.61 -1.10
C ARG A 163 -17.94 13.77 0.15
N GLU A 164 -19.19 13.67 0.59
CA GLU A 164 -19.58 12.83 1.74
C GLU A 164 -19.30 11.35 1.48
N HIS A 165 -19.63 10.85 0.29
CA HIS A 165 -19.32 9.47 -0.07
C HIS A 165 -17.81 9.22 -0.07
N PHE A 166 -17.02 10.14 -0.63
CA PHE A 166 -15.56 10.05 -0.63
C PHE A 166 -14.98 10.01 0.79
N VAL A 167 -15.45 10.90 1.67
CA VAL A 167 -15.05 10.93 3.08
C VAL A 167 -15.39 9.62 3.77
N ASN A 168 -16.60 9.08 3.56
CA ASN A 168 -17.00 7.81 4.16
C ASN A 168 -16.11 6.64 3.72
N VAL A 169 -15.77 6.55 2.42
CA VAL A 169 -14.85 5.52 1.92
C VAL A 169 -13.46 5.68 2.54
N THR A 170 -12.93 6.91 2.60
CA THR A 170 -11.62 7.13 3.23
C THR A 170 -11.63 6.76 4.71
N THR A 171 -12.64 7.20 5.47
CA THR A 171 -12.78 6.87 6.89
C THR A 171 -12.82 5.36 7.08
N HIS A 172 -13.62 4.65 6.29
CA HIS A 172 -13.71 3.20 6.37
C HIS A 172 -12.39 2.50 6.05
N HIS A 173 -11.65 2.95 5.03
CA HIS A 173 -10.30 2.45 4.72
C HIS A 173 -9.35 2.65 5.89
N VAL A 174 -9.32 3.84 6.47
CA VAL A 174 -8.49 4.14 7.64
C VAL A 174 -8.85 3.23 8.81
N GLU A 175 -10.13 3.13 9.18
CA GLU A 175 -10.62 2.28 10.28
C GLU A 175 -10.25 0.80 10.09
N MET A 176 -10.37 0.28 8.87
CA MET A 176 -9.93 -1.07 8.53
C MET A 176 -8.43 -1.24 8.74
N ALA A 177 -7.61 -0.27 8.32
CA ALA A 177 -6.16 -0.35 8.51
C ALA A 177 -5.76 -0.30 9.99
N PHE A 178 -6.50 0.43 10.82
CA PHE A 178 -6.30 0.47 12.26
C PHE A 178 -6.68 -0.83 12.97
N SER A 179 -7.77 -1.44 12.52
CA SER A 179 -8.30 -2.67 13.13
C SER A 179 -7.53 -3.91 12.68
N TYR A 180 -6.70 -3.79 11.64
CA TYR A 180 -5.98 -4.90 11.06
C TYR A 180 -4.66 -5.19 11.81
N LEU A 181 -4.54 -6.42 12.29
CA LEU A 181 -3.31 -6.94 12.90
C LEU A 181 -2.56 -7.75 11.85
N ALA A 182 -1.55 -7.13 11.25
CA ALA A 182 -0.74 -7.77 10.23
C ALA A 182 -0.04 -9.01 10.78
N LYS A 183 -0.18 -10.13 10.08
CA LYS A 183 0.52 -11.39 10.41
C LYS A 183 1.85 -11.43 9.67
N PRO A 184 2.87 -12.12 10.23
CA PRO A 184 4.15 -12.29 9.54
C PRO A 184 4.00 -12.91 8.15
N ILE A 185 4.82 -12.43 7.23
CA ILE A 185 4.96 -12.89 5.84
C ILE A 185 6.39 -13.33 5.56
N SER A 186 6.59 -14.14 4.53
CA SER A 186 7.93 -14.52 4.09
C SER A 186 8.51 -13.55 3.07
N ALA A 187 7.67 -12.89 2.27
CA ALA A 187 8.11 -12.04 1.16
C ALA A 187 9.08 -10.94 1.60
N PRO A 188 10.16 -10.68 0.86
CA PRO A 188 11.04 -9.55 1.15
C PRO A 188 10.29 -8.23 0.94
N ILE A 189 10.59 -7.25 1.78
CA ILE A 189 9.96 -5.93 1.77
C ILE A 189 10.96 -4.87 1.31
N LEU A 190 10.53 -4.02 0.38
CA LEU A 190 11.14 -2.71 0.11
C LEU A 190 10.22 -1.62 0.66
N GLN A 191 10.64 -0.91 1.69
CA GLN A 191 9.99 0.31 2.14
C GLN A 191 10.65 1.51 1.46
N VAL A 192 9.88 2.31 0.71
CA VAL A 192 10.31 3.63 0.24
C VAL A 192 9.49 4.68 0.98
N ARG A 193 10.15 5.57 1.71
CA ARG A 193 9.51 6.67 2.44
C ARG A 193 10.15 8.01 2.12
N THR A 194 9.42 9.09 2.39
CA THR A 194 9.94 10.45 2.27
C THR A 194 10.70 10.87 3.52
N THR A 195 11.33 12.05 3.43
CA THR A 195 11.95 12.72 4.57
C THR A 195 10.96 13.43 5.51
N GLN A 196 9.66 13.46 5.20
CA GLN A 196 8.67 14.24 5.95
C GLN A 196 8.47 13.74 7.38
N HIS A 197 8.41 12.42 7.55
CA HIS A 197 8.00 11.80 8.81
C HIS A 197 9.16 11.03 9.48
N PRO A 198 9.18 10.95 10.81
CA PRO A 198 10.21 10.20 11.54
C PRO A 198 10.15 8.69 11.24
N GLU A 199 11.28 7.98 11.40
CA GLU A 199 11.34 6.51 11.20
C GLU A 199 10.36 5.75 12.10
N SER A 200 10.05 6.30 13.27
CA SER A 200 9.21 5.70 14.30
C SER A 200 7.90 5.12 13.77
N ILE A 201 7.21 5.85 12.90
CA ILE A 201 5.88 5.46 12.39
C ILE A 201 5.95 4.36 11.31
N PHE A 202 7.13 4.12 10.71
CA PHE A 202 7.33 3.12 9.64
C PHE A 202 7.89 1.79 10.15
N ARG A 203 8.52 1.78 11.33
CA ARG A 203 9.35 0.68 11.82
C ARG A 203 8.64 -0.68 11.90
N ASN A 204 7.32 -0.68 12.05
CA ASN A 204 6.53 -1.90 12.26
C ASN A 204 6.62 -2.84 11.05
N TRP A 205 6.74 -2.34 9.82
CA TRP A 205 6.88 -3.19 8.64
C TRP A 205 8.16 -4.04 8.64
N ARG A 206 9.23 -3.57 9.29
CA ARG A 206 10.50 -4.31 9.41
C ARG A 206 10.34 -5.65 10.11
N ASN A 207 9.41 -5.75 11.05
CA ASN A 207 9.19 -6.95 11.86
C ASN A 207 8.23 -7.96 11.20
N LEU A 208 7.65 -7.62 10.04
CA LEU A 208 6.67 -8.49 9.37
C LEU A 208 7.28 -9.50 8.43
N THR A 209 8.52 -9.29 7.95
CA THR A 209 9.17 -10.18 6.98
C THR A 209 10.29 -10.99 7.60
N THR A 210 10.43 -12.24 7.15
CA THR A 210 11.52 -13.14 7.55
C THR A 210 12.64 -13.26 6.50
N ARG A 211 12.44 -12.81 5.25
CA ARG A 211 13.44 -12.95 4.15
C ARG A 211 14.20 -11.68 3.80
N GLY A 212 13.86 -10.54 4.41
CA GLY A 212 14.66 -9.32 4.32
C GLY A 212 13.83 -8.06 4.18
N TYR A 213 14.35 -6.98 4.74
CA TYR A 213 13.74 -5.65 4.71
C TYR A 213 14.78 -4.64 4.20
N ILE A 214 14.40 -3.87 3.19
CA ILE A 214 15.20 -2.80 2.61
C ILE A 214 14.44 -1.49 2.83
N GLU A 215 15.11 -0.49 3.41
CA GLU A 215 14.57 0.87 3.48
C GLU A 215 15.27 1.79 2.48
N ARG A 216 14.49 2.67 1.86
CA ARG A 216 14.92 3.80 1.05
C ARG A 216 14.21 5.06 1.50
N ILE A 217 14.99 6.14 1.58
CA ILE A 217 14.50 7.46 1.97
C ILE A 217 14.75 8.39 0.80
N ILE A 218 13.69 9.00 0.28
CA ILE A 218 13.76 9.94 -0.83
C ILE A 218 13.31 11.34 -0.39
N PRO A 219 13.72 12.41 -1.08
CA PRO A 219 13.16 13.75 -0.85
C PRO A 219 11.65 13.78 -1.10
N GLY A 220 10.97 14.77 -0.53
CA GLY A 220 9.56 15.04 -0.77
C GLY A 220 8.70 14.90 0.48
N THR A 221 7.39 14.82 0.25
CA THR A 221 6.33 14.66 1.26
C THR A 221 5.36 13.57 0.83
N THR A 222 4.50 13.13 1.74
CA THR A 222 3.41 12.20 1.44
C THR A 222 2.51 12.69 0.30
N ASP A 223 2.33 14.02 0.18
CA ASP A 223 1.53 14.64 -0.86
C ASP A 223 2.24 14.72 -2.23
N SER A 224 3.58 14.82 -2.23
CA SER A 224 4.38 15.02 -3.44
C SER A 224 4.99 13.74 -3.99
N ILE A 225 5.04 12.64 -3.23
CA ILE A 225 5.80 11.43 -3.59
C ILE A 225 5.41 10.79 -4.94
N LEU A 226 4.16 10.95 -5.37
CA LEU A 226 3.68 10.50 -6.69
C LEU A 226 3.72 11.58 -7.78
N GLN A 227 4.24 12.77 -7.47
CA GLN A 227 4.35 13.92 -8.35
C GLN A 227 5.81 14.17 -8.75
N ALA A 228 6.03 14.87 -9.87
CA ALA A 228 7.36 15.30 -10.24
C ALA A 228 7.85 16.43 -9.31
N PRO A 229 9.14 16.44 -8.91
CA PRO A 229 10.19 15.52 -9.35
C PRO A 229 10.28 14.21 -8.54
N ASP A 230 9.68 14.13 -7.34
CA ASP A 230 9.90 13.09 -6.33
C ASP A 230 9.56 11.67 -6.83
N VAL A 231 8.53 11.54 -7.66
CA VAL A 231 8.14 10.27 -8.30
C VAL A 231 9.26 9.64 -9.12
N THR A 232 10.20 10.43 -9.63
CA THR A 232 11.37 9.92 -10.36
C THR A 232 12.31 9.20 -9.42
N ALA A 233 12.55 9.75 -8.23
CA ALA A 233 13.38 9.11 -7.21
C ALA A 233 12.70 7.83 -6.69
N LEU A 234 11.38 7.89 -6.43
CA LEU A 234 10.59 6.71 -6.05
C LEU A 234 10.69 5.60 -7.11
N ALA A 235 10.50 5.96 -8.38
CA ALA A 235 10.54 4.99 -9.47
C ALA A 235 11.93 4.38 -9.67
N SER A 236 13.00 5.16 -9.48
CA SER A 236 14.38 4.66 -9.53
C SER A 236 14.64 3.61 -8.44
N GLU A 237 14.27 3.89 -7.19
CA GLU A 237 14.48 2.96 -6.07
C GLU A 237 13.69 1.66 -6.25
N ILE A 238 12.48 1.73 -6.80
CA ILE A 238 11.68 0.55 -7.13
C ILE A 238 12.33 -0.22 -8.29
N GLY A 239 12.71 0.48 -9.35
CA GLY A 239 13.37 -0.08 -10.53
C GLY A 239 14.64 -0.87 -10.20
N ASP A 240 15.55 -0.27 -9.43
CA ASP A 240 16.83 -0.86 -9.03
C ASP A 240 16.68 -2.18 -8.25
N VAL A 241 15.59 -2.33 -7.51
CA VAL A 241 15.28 -3.58 -6.80
C VAL A 241 14.61 -4.59 -7.72
N LEU A 242 13.71 -4.15 -8.60
CA LEU A 242 13.03 -5.01 -9.57
C LEU A 242 13.98 -5.61 -10.59
N GLU A 243 15.04 -4.89 -11.01
CA GLU A 243 16.08 -5.38 -11.93
C GLU A 243 16.78 -6.65 -11.43
N ARG A 244 16.80 -6.88 -10.12
CA ARG A 244 17.41 -8.08 -9.52
C ARG A 244 16.60 -9.36 -9.76
N PHE A 245 15.40 -9.21 -10.32
CA PHE A 245 14.46 -10.29 -10.61
C PHE A 245 14.14 -10.41 -12.11
N SER A 246 14.83 -9.62 -12.96
CA SER A 246 14.73 -9.63 -14.43
C SER A 246 15.77 -10.55 -15.06
#